data_AF-A0AAN8JNL8-F1
#
_entry.id   AF-A0AAN8JNL8-F1
#
_cell.length_a   1.000
_cell.length_b   1.000
_cell.length_c   1.000
_cell.angle_alpha   90.00
_cell.angle_beta   90.00
_cell.angle_gamma   90.00
#
_symmetry.space_group_name_H-M   'P 1'
#
loop_
_entity.id
_entity.type
_entity.pdbx_description
1 polymer ?
#
loop_
_entity_poly.entity_id
_entity_poly.type
_entity_poly.pdbx_seq_one_letter_code
_entity_poly.pdbx_strand_id
1 'polypeptide(L)'
;MFYEVKLPEQQQDYLRFYWWPDADLNTDPEIYKMTVHIFGAVSSPSCSNYALKRTAYDNQDKFSEVAVNTVLKDFYVDDCLKSVKTEFEAINLCRELRQLLSKGGFNLLKWISNSRELLNSLPVTE
;
A
#
# COMPACT_ATOMS: atom_id res chain seq x y z
N MET A 1 -0.17 1.00 2.27
CA MET A 1 -0.27 1.90 1.11
C MET A 1 0.24 3.32 1.38
N PHE A 2 -0.51 4.23 2.02
CA PHE A 2 -0.12 5.67 2.06
C PHE A 2 1.19 5.94 2.80
N TYR A 3 1.38 5.34 3.97
CA TYR A 3 2.62 5.49 4.75
C TYR A 3 3.84 4.84 4.10
N GLU A 4 3.68 4.06 3.03
CA GLU A 4 4.79 3.47 2.28
C GLU A 4 5.32 4.43 1.20
N VAL A 5 4.67 5.59 1.00
CA VAL A 5 5.07 6.59 0.01
C VAL A 5 5.53 7.87 0.72
N LYS A 6 6.81 8.20 0.55
CA LYS A 6 7.42 9.40 1.13
C LYS A 6 6.92 10.67 0.46
N LEU A 7 6.81 11.73 1.27
CA LEU A 7 6.58 13.09 0.79
C LEU A 7 7.90 13.75 0.39
N PRO A 8 7.90 14.57 -0.67
CA PRO A 8 9.00 15.51 -0.92
C PRO A 8 9.26 16.36 0.31
N GLU A 9 10.53 16.56 0.67
CA GLU A 9 10.93 17.27 1.89
C GLU A 9 10.31 18.67 1.95
N GLN A 10 10.23 19.36 0.82
CA GLN A 10 9.64 20.69 0.69
C GLN A 10 8.13 20.73 0.96
N GLN A 11 7.44 19.59 0.94
CA GLN A 11 6.00 19.50 1.19
C GLN A 11 5.65 19.00 2.60
N GLN A 12 6.63 18.45 3.35
CA GLN A 12 6.38 17.89 4.69
C GLN A 12 5.90 18.96 5.68
N ASP A 13 6.32 20.21 5.49
CA ASP A 13 5.95 21.33 6.35
C ASP A 13 4.46 21.67 6.30
N TYR A 14 3.75 21.28 5.23
CA TYR A 14 2.30 21.42 5.12
C TYR A 14 1.52 20.40 5.96
N LEU A 15 2.19 19.35 6.46
CA LEU A 15 1.61 18.30 7.29
C LEU A 15 2.19 18.31 8.72
N ARG A 16 2.46 19.51 9.23
CA ARG A 16 2.80 19.70 10.64
C ARG A 16 1.58 19.51 11.52
N PHE A 17 1.80 18.98 12.71
CA PHE A 17 0.80 18.86 13.74
C PHE A 17 1.40 19.13 15.12
N TYR A 18 0.58 19.64 16.02
CA TYR A 18 0.92 19.83 17.41
C TYR A 18 0.60 18.56 18.19
N TRP A 19 1.46 18.23 19.15
CA TRP A 19 1.30 17.09 20.04
C TRP A 19 1.56 17.53 21.48
N TRP A 20 0.69 17.12 22.40
CA TRP A 20 0.89 17.31 23.82
C TRP A 20 1.27 15.97 24.45
N PRO A 21 2.54 15.78 24.86
CA PRO A 21 2.96 14.60 25.60
C PRO A 21 2.06 14.37 26.82
N ASP A 22 1.74 13.10 27.09
CA ASP A 22 0.89 12.67 28.21
C ASP A 22 -0.50 13.34 28.28
N ALA A 23 -0.95 13.95 27.18
CA ALA A 23 -2.17 14.75 27.07
C ALA A 23 -2.23 15.95 28.05
N ASP A 24 -1.08 16.47 28.50
CA ASP A 24 -1.04 17.63 29.39
C ASP A 24 -1.14 18.95 28.63
N LEU A 25 -2.37 19.46 28.51
CA LEU A 25 -2.68 20.72 27.83
C LEU A 25 -2.16 21.99 28.55
N ASN A 26 -1.54 21.86 29.73
CA ASN A 26 -0.91 22.99 30.42
C ASN A 26 0.53 23.24 29.98
N THR A 27 1.09 22.36 29.15
CA THR A 27 2.44 22.49 28.58
C THR A 27 2.41 23.03 27.16
N ASP A 28 3.55 23.56 26.71
CA ASP A 28 3.72 23.93 25.30
C ASP A 28 3.69 22.66 24.42
N PRO A 29 2.96 22.67 23.29
CA PRO A 29 2.95 21.52 22.39
C PRO A 29 4.30 21.32 21.71
N GLU A 30 4.62 20.06 21.47
CA GLU A 30 5.68 19.68 20.53
C GLU A 30 5.15 19.74 19.09
N ILE A 31 6.02 20.13 18.15
CA ILE A 31 5.70 20.21 16.73
C ILE A 31 6.33 19.02 16.00
N TYR A 32 5.49 18.22 15.38
CA TYR A 32 5.90 17.12 14.51
C TYR A 32 5.50 17.41 13.07
N LYS A 33 6.11 16.70 12.12
CA LYS A 33 5.71 16.71 10.72
C LYS A 33 5.68 15.30 10.16
N MET A 34 4.68 15.03 9.32
CA MET A 34 4.59 13.76 8.61
C MET A 34 5.58 13.74 7.44
N THR A 35 6.31 12.63 7.30
CA THR A 35 7.31 12.44 6.23
C THR A 35 6.80 11.57 5.08
N VAL A 36 5.57 11.09 5.21
CA VAL A 36 4.88 10.17 4.30
C VAL A 36 3.46 10.66 4.04
N HIS A 37 2.86 10.21 2.94
CA HIS A 37 1.48 10.55 2.61
C HIS A 37 0.50 10.08 3.69
N ILE A 38 -0.36 10.98 4.18
CA ILE A 38 -1.28 10.71 5.29
C ILE A 38 -2.68 10.31 4.85
N PHE A 39 -3.42 9.64 5.74
CA PHE A 39 -4.87 9.53 5.64
C PHE A 39 -5.52 10.91 5.79
N GLY A 40 -6.59 11.17 5.01
CA GLY A 40 -7.35 12.41 5.06
C GLY A 40 -6.82 13.55 4.18
N ALA A 41 -5.57 13.48 3.70
CA ALA A 41 -5.08 14.42 2.70
C ALA A 41 -5.62 14.08 1.30
N VAL A 42 -6.22 15.07 0.63
CA VAL A 42 -6.87 14.92 -0.69
C VAL A 42 -5.91 14.37 -1.75
N SER A 43 -4.62 14.73 -1.67
CA SER A 43 -3.61 14.29 -2.65
C SER A 43 -3.08 12.88 -2.41
N SER A 44 -3.15 12.36 -1.18
CA SER A 44 -2.51 11.09 -0.81
C SER A 44 -2.95 9.89 -1.65
N PRO A 45 -4.25 9.69 -1.95
CA PRO A 45 -4.69 8.60 -2.81
C PRO A 45 -4.04 8.63 -4.19
N SER A 46 -4.01 9.80 -4.83
CA SER A 46 -3.47 9.97 -6.18
C SER A 46 -1.97 9.70 -6.24
N CYS A 47 -1.20 10.32 -5.33
CA CYS A 47 0.25 10.14 -5.26
C CYS A 47 0.63 8.69 -4.96
N SER A 48 -0.09 8.04 -4.03
CA SER A 48 0.20 6.67 -3.65
C SER A 48 -0.16 5.67 -4.74
N ASN A 49 -1.29 5.88 -5.43
CA ASN A 49 -1.69 5.04 -6.56
C ASN A 49 -0.75 5.20 -7.76
N TYR A 50 -0.21 6.41 -7.99
CA TYR A 50 0.86 6.62 -8.98
C TYR A 50 2.10 5.77 -8.65
N ALA A 51 2.59 5.84 -7.41
CA ALA A 51 3.76 5.06 -6.99
C ALA A 51 3.52 3.54 -7.09
N LEU A 52 2.33 3.07 -6.73
CA LEU A 52 1.91 1.67 -6.89
C LEU A 52 1.96 1.24 -8.37
N LYS A 53 1.34 2.01 -9.27
CA LYS A 53 1.33 1.71 -10.71
C LYS A 53 2.72 1.81 -11.32
N ARG A 54 3.53 2.78 -10.88
CA ARG A 54 4.91 2.93 -11.32
C ARG A 54 5.75 1.70 -10.97
N THR A 55 5.53 1.13 -9.78
CA THR A 55 6.16 -0.14 -9.37
C THR A 55 5.84 -1.28 -10.33
N ALA A 56 4.59 -1.38 -10.80
CA ALA A 56 4.19 -2.37 -11.81
C ALA A 56 4.87 -2.14 -13.16
N TYR A 57 4.86 -0.90 -13.67
CA TYR A 57 5.51 -0.57 -14.94
C TYR A 57 7.02 -0.81 -14.93
N ASP A 58 7.73 -0.37 -13.90
CA ASP A 58 9.19 -0.51 -13.81
C ASP A 58 9.65 -1.98 -13.67
N ASN A 59 8.74 -2.91 -13.36
CA ASN A 59 9.03 -4.33 -13.19
C ASN A 59 8.25 -5.23 -14.15
N GLN A 60 7.54 -4.68 -15.14
CA GLN A 60 6.59 -5.45 -15.96
C GLN A 60 7.21 -6.65 -16.67
N ASP A 61 8.47 -6.54 -17.10
CA ASP A 61 9.16 -7.61 -17.85
C ASP A 61 9.60 -8.79 -16.96
N LYS A 62 9.48 -8.66 -15.63
CA LYS A 62 9.92 -9.66 -14.65
C LYS A 62 8.77 -10.47 -14.03
N PHE A 63 7.53 -10.09 -14.32
CA PHE A 63 6.33 -10.68 -13.70
C PHE A 63 5.30 -11.02 -14.76
N SER A 64 4.31 -11.86 -14.42
CA SER A 64 3.26 -12.20 -15.38
C SER A 64 2.44 -10.98 -15.78
N GLU A 65 1.93 -10.98 -17.01
CA GLU A 65 1.01 -9.96 -17.49
C GLU A 65 -0.24 -9.87 -16.59
N VAL A 66 -0.69 -10.98 -16.00
CA VAL A 66 -1.83 -11.00 -15.08
C VAL A 66 -1.52 -10.22 -13.82
N ALA A 67 -0.37 -10.45 -13.17
CA ALA A 67 0.01 -9.72 -11.96
C ALA A 67 0.19 -8.22 -12.22
N VAL A 68 0.86 -7.87 -13.33
CA VAL A 68 1.05 -6.47 -13.73
C VAL A 68 -0.30 -5.79 -13.98
N ASN A 69 -1.17 -6.40 -14.80
CA ASN A 69 -2.48 -5.84 -15.07
C ASN A 69 -3.35 -5.74 -13.81
N THR A 70 -3.22 -6.66 -12.86
CA THR A 70 -3.96 -6.58 -11.60
C THR A 70 -3.57 -5.37 -10.77
N VAL A 71 -2.28 -5.04 -10.67
CA VAL A 71 -1.87 -3.78 -10.03
C VAL A 71 -2.41 -2.55 -10.78
N LEU A 72 -2.40 -2.59 -12.11
CA LEU A 72 -2.78 -1.43 -12.93
C LEU A 72 -4.30 -1.18 -12.97
N LYS A 73 -5.12 -2.23 -12.87
CA LYS A 73 -6.55 -2.18 -13.22
C LYS A 73 -7.50 -2.63 -12.12
N ASP A 74 -7.03 -3.44 -11.16
CA ASP A 74 -7.91 -4.08 -10.16
C ASP A 74 -7.76 -3.45 -8.75
N PHE A 75 -6.97 -2.38 -8.58
CA PHE A 75 -6.91 -1.60 -7.34
C PHE A 75 -7.90 -0.42 -7.35
N TYR A 76 -8.72 -0.35 -6.31
CA TYR A 76 -9.49 0.83 -5.95
C TYR A 76 -8.84 1.50 -4.74
N VAL A 77 -8.09 2.57 -4.99
CA VAL A 77 -7.23 3.24 -4.00
C VAL A 77 -6.25 2.24 -3.37
N ASP A 78 -6.49 1.79 -2.13
CA ASP A 78 -5.65 0.90 -1.33
C ASP A 78 -6.13 -0.56 -1.35
N ASP A 79 -7.34 -0.83 -1.83
CA ASP A 79 -7.91 -2.18 -1.90
C ASP A 79 -7.71 -2.80 -3.29
N CYS A 80 -7.21 -4.03 -3.33
CA CYS A 80 -7.15 -4.85 -4.55
C CYS A 80 -8.33 -5.82 -4.58
N LEU A 81 -9.14 -5.79 -5.64
CA LEU A 81 -10.25 -6.72 -5.81
C LEU A 81 -10.10 -7.50 -7.13
N LYS A 82 -9.75 -8.77 -7.04
CA LYS A 82 -9.55 -9.66 -8.19
C LYS A 82 -10.14 -11.04 -7.95
N SER A 83 -10.80 -11.58 -8.98
CA SER A 83 -11.23 -12.98 -9.05
C SER A 83 -10.56 -13.68 -10.23
N VAL A 84 -10.28 -14.97 -10.06
CA VAL A 84 -9.68 -15.86 -11.06
C VAL A 84 -10.39 -17.22 -11.03
N LYS A 85 -10.13 -18.10 -12.01
CA LYS A 85 -10.97 -19.29 -12.23
C LYS A 85 -10.65 -20.43 -11.27
N THR A 86 -9.40 -20.51 -10.80
CA THR A 86 -8.95 -21.64 -9.97
C THR A 86 -8.17 -21.17 -8.74
N GLU A 87 -8.15 -21.99 -7.69
CA GLU A 87 -7.37 -21.72 -6.48
C GLU A 87 -5.86 -21.65 -6.78
N PHE A 88 -5.37 -22.51 -7.68
CA PHE A 88 -3.99 -22.49 -8.14
C PHE A 88 -3.59 -21.16 -8.80
N GLU A 89 -4.43 -20.63 -9.69
CA GLU A 89 -4.21 -19.30 -10.30
C GLU A 89 -4.18 -18.22 -9.22
N ALA A 90 -5.09 -18.30 -8.24
CA ALA A 90 -5.20 -17.31 -7.18
C ALA A 90 -3.98 -17.30 -6.26
N ILE A 91 -3.52 -18.48 -5.83
CA ILE A 91 -2.32 -18.64 -4.99
C ILE A 91 -1.08 -18.09 -5.71
N ASN A 92 -0.90 -18.42 -6.99
CA ASN A 92 0.21 -17.91 -7.79
C ASN A 92 0.13 -16.39 -7.96
N LEU A 93 -1.05 -15.86 -8.25
CA LEU A 93 -1.25 -14.42 -8.39
C LEU A 93 -0.94 -13.68 -7.08
N CYS A 94 -1.44 -14.13 -5.94
CA CYS A 94 -1.14 -13.54 -4.63
C CYS A 94 0.37 -13.54 -4.35
N ARG A 95 1.06 -14.64 -4.66
CA ARG A 95 2.53 -14.73 -4.53
C ARG A 95 3.24 -13.72 -5.41
N GLU A 96 2.86 -13.62 -6.69
CA GLU A 96 3.47 -12.67 -7.63
C GLU A 96 3.19 -11.21 -7.24
N LEU A 97 1.96 -10.88 -6.84
CA LEU A 97 1.60 -9.53 -6.39
C LEU A 97 2.45 -9.09 -5.20
N ARG A 98 2.64 -9.97 -4.20
CA ARG A 98 3.51 -9.69 -3.05
C ARG A 98 4.95 -9.42 -3.50
N GLN A 99 5.48 -10.27 -4.38
CA GLN A 99 6.85 -10.10 -4.88
C GLN A 99 7.00 -8.82 -5.71
N LEU A 100 6.06 -8.55 -6.61
CA LEU A 100 6.04 -7.35 -7.46
C LEU A 100 5.97 -6.08 -6.63
N LEU A 101 4.98 -5.97 -5.74
CA LEU A 101 4.75 -4.76 -4.95
C LEU A 101 5.85 -4.52 -3.91
N SER A 102 6.48 -5.58 -3.39
CA SER A 102 7.66 -5.44 -2.52
C SER A 102 8.83 -4.72 -3.20
N LYS A 103 8.92 -4.73 -4.55
CA LYS A 103 9.94 -3.96 -5.29
C LYS A 103 9.76 -2.46 -5.15
N GLY A 104 8.54 -2.00 -4.90
CA GLY A 104 8.20 -0.61 -4.62
C GLY A 104 8.09 -0.28 -3.14
N GLY A 105 8.40 -1.23 -2.25
CA GLY A 105 8.25 -1.07 -0.80
C GLY A 105 6.81 -1.22 -0.29
N PHE A 106 5.87 -1.68 -1.12
CA PHE A 106 4.48 -1.93 -0.72
C PHE A 106 4.31 -3.34 -0.16
N ASN A 107 3.69 -3.44 1.01
CA ASN A 107 3.33 -4.69 1.65
C ASN A 107 1.81 -4.90 1.63
N LEU A 108 1.38 -5.97 0.97
CA LEU A 108 -0.03 -6.36 0.93
C LEU A 108 -0.44 -7.11 2.19
N LEU A 109 -1.47 -6.59 2.86
CA LEU A 109 -2.00 -7.10 4.13
C LEU A 109 -3.50 -7.37 4.01
N LYS A 110 -4.07 -7.96 5.07
CA LYS A 110 -5.52 -8.19 5.22
C LYS A 110 -6.13 -8.97 4.04
N TRP A 111 -5.49 -10.08 3.69
CA TRP A 111 -5.98 -10.97 2.65
C TRP A 111 -7.33 -11.59 3.01
N ILE A 112 -8.30 -11.47 2.11
CA ILE A 112 -9.64 -12.04 2.26
C ILE A 112 -9.95 -12.88 1.02
N SER A 113 -10.47 -14.09 1.24
CA SER A 113 -10.88 -14.99 0.17
C SER A 113 -11.92 -15.98 0.68
N ASN A 114 -12.72 -16.52 -0.23
CA ASN A 114 -13.61 -17.65 0.04
C ASN A 114 -12.88 -19.01 -0.02
N SER A 115 -11.65 -19.06 -0.54
CA SER A 115 -10.83 -20.27 -0.57
C SER A 115 -10.00 -20.39 0.71
N ARG A 116 -10.23 -21.46 1.48
CA ARG A 116 -9.42 -21.75 2.67
C ARG A 116 -8.01 -22.18 2.32
N GLU A 117 -7.84 -22.88 1.20
CA GLU A 117 -6.53 -23.30 0.70
C GLU A 117 -5.65 -22.09 0.40
N LEU A 118 -6.20 -21.09 -0.30
CA LEU A 118 -5.49 -19.85 -0.56
C LEU A 118 -5.11 -19.14 0.73
N LEU A 119 -6.04 -18.98 1.67
CA LEU A 119 -5.75 -18.31 2.95
C LEU A 119 -4.63 -19.02 3.73
N ASN A 120 -4.60 -20.36 3.71
CA ASN A 120 -3.54 -21.14 4.35
C ASN A 120 -2.18 -21.05 3.62
N SER A 121 -2.17 -20.70 2.32
CA SER A 121 -0.92 -20.52 1.54
C SER A 121 -0.24 -19.17 1.77
N LEU A 122 -0.98 -18.22 2.35
CA LEU A 122 -0.49 -16.88 2.63
C LEU A 122 0.25 -16.87 3.96
N PRO A 123 1.22 -15.95 4.16
CA PRO A 123 1.87 -15.82 5.45
C PRO A 123 0.82 -15.45 6.49
N VAL A 124 1.03 -15.93 7.71
CA VAL A 124 0.32 -15.42 8.88
C VAL A 124 0.88 -14.02 9.16
N THR A 125 0.36 -13.01 8.46
CA THR A 125 0.65 -11.60 8.76
C THR A 125 -0.29 -11.12 9.86
N GLU A 126 0.28 -10.41 10.84
CA GLU A 126 -0.42 -9.67 11.91
C GLU A 126 -1.48 -8.67 11.37
#